data_AF-A0A7C5A5T6-F1
#
_entry.id   AF-A0A7C5A5T6-F1
#
_cell.length_a   1.000
_cell.length_b   1.000
_cell.length_c   1.000
_cell.angle_alpha   90.00
_cell.angle_beta   90.00
_cell.angle_gamma   90.00
#
_symmetry.space_group_name_H-M   'P 1'
#
loop_
_entity.id
_entity.type
_entity.pdbx_description
1 polymer ?
#
loop_
_entity_poly.entity_id
_entity_poly.type
_entity_poly.pdbx_seq_one_letter_code
_entity_poly.pdbx_strand_id
1 'polypeptide(L)'
;MDKMLKFVNDPLFLALIVFILLFLLFDILKRLGRGRAWKQIAADTGLQFSKHKTATYRDQQLSGTYRKRPLAIIESVSGYYLAEQRRNWDRNTHTDTDIRMKINIPAGYKMGLNRVLTIGEGTYVTGNAEIDRNFNITSEPNWLAPKVLASPTVQQKLRGLKMGSSIFVQDATILFHQNGRISDGNYLRLLLDFLGDFADIVEAAATEAL
;
A
#
# COMPACT_ATOMS: atom_id res chain seq x y z
N MET A 1 -38.98 38.16 -11.90
CA MET A 1 -37.53 38.40 -12.01
C MET A 1 -36.90 38.74 -10.66
N ASP A 2 -37.49 39.63 -9.85
CA ASP A 2 -36.91 40.08 -8.56
C ASP A 2 -36.63 38.99 -7.51
N LYS A 3 -37.43 37.91 -7.48
CA LYS A 3 -37.19 36.80 -6.54
C LYS A 3 -35.91 36.02 -6.85
N MET A 4 -35.52 35.90 -8.13
CA MET A 4 -34.26 35.26 -8.51
C MET A 4 -33.05 36.15 -8.19
N LEU A 5 -33.17 37.47 -8.40
CA LEU A 5 -32.11 38.41 -8.04
C LEU A 5 -31.83 38.45 -6.53
N LYS A 6 -32.88 38.34 -5.69
CA LYS A 6 -32.70 38.26 -4.22
C LYS A 6 -32.02 36.97 -3.78
N PHE A 7 -32.28 35.85 -4.46
CA PHE A 7 -31.68 34.55 -4.12
C PHE A 7 -30.19 34.47 -4.48
N VAL A 8 -29.79 34.99 -5.65
CA VAL A 8 -28.39 34.98 -6.10
C VAL A 8 -27.49 35.88 -5.23
N ASN A 9 -28.07 36.93 -4.63
CA ASN A 9 -27.38 37.85 -3.74
C ASN A 9 -27.48 37.47 -2.25
N ASP A 10 -28.10 36.33 -1.92
CA ASP A 10 -28.16 35.86 -0.53
C ASP A 10 -26.74 35.50 -0.06
N PRO A 11 -26.22 36.08 1.04
CA PRO A 11 -24.89 35.78 1.54
C PRO A 11 -24.67 34.30 1.84
N LEU A 12 -25.70 33.55 2.22
CA LEU A 12 -25.60 32.10 2.46
C LEU A 12 -25.43 31.33 1.14
N PHE A 13 -26.12 31.75 0.09
CA PHE A 13 -25.98 31.15 -1.24
C PHE A 13 -24.59 31.41 -1.82
N LEU A 14 -24.07 32.64 -1.69
CA LEU A 14 -22.71 32.99 -2.09
C LEU A 14 -21.66 32.21 -1.29
N ALA A 15 -21.83 32.09 0.03
CA ALA A 15 -20.93 31.30 0.88
C ALA A 15 -20.90 29.81 0.46
N LEU A 16 -22.05 29.23 0.13
CA LEU A 16 -22.14 27.85 -0.37
C LEU A 16 -21.40 27.68 -1.69
N ILE A 17 -21.56 28.61 -2.64
CA ILE A 17 -20.83 28.58 -3.92
C ILE A 17 -19.33 28.65 -3.69
N VAL A 18 -18.86 29.58 -2.84
CA VAL A 18 -17.44 29.71 -2.50
C VAL A 18 -16.92 28.43 -1.85
N PHE A 19 -17.67 27.82 -0.93
CA PHE A 19 -17.30 26.56 -0.30
C PHE A 19 -17.16 25.42 -1.32
N ILE A 20 -18.11 25.29 -2.25
CA ILE A 20 -18.05 24.28 -3.32
C ILE A 20 -16.83 24.50 -4.21
N LEU A 21 -16.54 25.75 -4.61
CA LEU A 21 -15.39 26.08 -5.44
C LEU A 21 -14.06 25.78 -4.73
N LEU A 22 -13.95 26.12 -3.45
CA LEU A 22 -12.77 25.80 -2.65
C LEU A 22 -12.57 24.29 -2.50
N PHE A 23 -13.65 23.54 -2.28
CA PHE A 23 -13.62 22.08 -2.22
C PHE A 23 -13.14 21.47 -3.55
N LEU A 24 -13.67 21.93 -4.68
CA LEU A 24 -13.24 21.48 -6.00
C LEU A 24 -11.78 21.84 -6.30
N LEU A 25 -11.35 23.05 -5.94
CA LEU A 25 -9.96 23.48 -6.10
C LEU A 25 -9.01 22.62 -5.27
N PHE A 26 -9.36 22.34 -4.02
CA PHE A 26 -8.60 21.47 -3.14
C PHE A 26 -8.47 20.05 -3.70
N ASP A 27 -9.56 19.50 -4.24
CA ASP A 27 -9.53 18.22 -4.94
C ASP A 27 -8.59 18.25 -6.14
N ILE A 28 -8.66 19.28 -6.99
CA ILE A 28 -7.77 19.44 -8.15
C ILE A 28 -6.30 19.50 -7.72
N LEU A 29 -5.98 20.30 -6.69
CA LEU A 29 -4.62 20.41 -6.16
C LEU A 29 -4.10 19.07 -5.63
N LYS A 30 -4.94 18.31 -4.92
CA LYS A 30 -4.60 16.94 -4.52
C LYS A 30 -4.32 16.05 -5.71
N ARG A 31 -5.16 16.11 -6.77
CA ARG A 31 -4.95 15.30 -7.98
C ARG A 31 -3.62 15.64 -8.67
N LEU A 32 -3.26 16.92 -8.74
CA LEU A 32 -2.00 17.37 -9.33
C LEU A 32 -0.77 16.98 -8.50
N GLY A 33 -0.84 17.12 -7.17
CA GLY A 33 0.23 16.70 -6.26
C GLY A 33 0.57 15.21 -6.39
N ARG A 34 -0.45 14.36 -6.54
CA ARG A 34 -0.27 12.91 -6.75
C ARG A 34 0.54 12.59 -8.00
N GLY A 35 0.19 13.22 -9.12
CA GLY A 35 0.90 13.02 -10.39
C GLY A 35 2.38 13.41 -10.29
N ARG A 36 2.73 14.38 -9.42
CA ARG A 36 4.12 14.77 -9.16
C ARG A 36 4.84 13.73 -8.31
N ALA A 37 4.26 13.29 -7.19
CA ALA A 37 4.87 12.29 -6.32
C ALA A 37 5.18 10.97 -7.07
N TRP A 38 4.24 10.50 -7.88
CA TRP A 38 4.42 9.29 -8.69
C TRP A 38 5.50 9.44 -9.76
N LYS A 39 5.55 10.60 -10.43
CA LYS A 39 6.61 10.91 -11.40
C LYS A 39 7.99 11.01 -10.74
N GLN A 40 8.05 11.59 -9.55
CA GLN A 40 9.29 11.68 -8.78
C GLN A 40 9.77 10.29 -8.36
N ILE A 41 8.87 9.42 -7.87
CA ILE A 41 9.23 8.04 -7.54
C ILE A 41 9.71 7.29 -8.77
N ALA A 42 9.02 7.41 -9.90
CA ALA A 42 9.47 6.83 -11.17
C ALA A 42 10.90 7.29 -11.53
N ALA A 43 11.19 8.58 -11.41
CA ALA A 43 12.51 9.15 -11.68
C ALA A 43 13.59 8.66 -10.69
N ASP A 44 13.29 8.69 -9.39
CA ASP A 44 14.23 8.32 -8.32
C ASP A 44 14.58 6.83 -8.31
N THR A 45 13.65 5.99 -8.75
CA THR A 45 13.78 4.52 -8.67
C THR A 45 14.06 3.86 -10.02
N GLY A 46 13.95 4.61 -11.11
CA GLY A 46 14.03 4.06 -12.48
C GLY A 46 12.80 3.24 -12.90
N LEU A 47 11.73 3.22 -12.09
CA LEU A 47 10.47 2.56 -12.45
C LEU A 47 9.78 3.32 -13.59
N GLN A 48 9.09 2.59 -14.46
CA GLN A 48 8.42 3.14 -15.62
C GLN A 48 6.91 3.03 -15.49
N PHE A 49 6.19 4.04 -15.98
CA PHE A 49 4.73 3.96 -16.09
C PHE A 49 4.36 2.98 -17.20
N SER A 50 3.74 1.86 -16.84
CA SER A 50 3.09 0.98 -17.80
C SER A 50 1.62 1.39 -17.95
N LYS A 51 1.20 1.61 -19.20
CA LYS A 51 -0.21 1.84 -19.52
C LYS A 51 -0.88 0.49 -19.69
N HIS A 52 -1.34 -0.11 -18.60
CA HIS A 52 -2.27 -1.22 -18.72
C HIS A 52 -3.69 -0.65 -18.83
N LYS A 53 -4.26 -0.66 -20.05
CA LYS A 53 -5.68 -0.41 -20.25
C LYS A 53 -6.43 -1.72 -19.99
N THR A 54 -7.13 -1.83 -18.88
CA THR A 54 -8.22 -2.81 -18.77
C THR A 54 -9.51 -2.16 -19.29
N ALA A 55 -10.48 -2.97 -19.71
CA ALA A 55 -11.73 -2.50 -20.34
C ALA A 55 -12.55 -1.55 -19.44
N THR A 56 -12.28 -1.54 -18.14
CA THR A 56 -13.07 -0.82 -17.12
C THR A 56 -12.27 0.19 -16.31
N TYR A 57 -10.92 0.16 -16.31
CA TYR A 57 -10.11 1.04 -15.45
C TYR A 57 -8.78 1.49 -16.09
N ARG A 58 -8.34 2.69 -15.71
CA ARG A 58 -6.99 3.20 -16.00
C ARG A 58 -6.13 3.02 -14.75
N ASP A 59 -5.69 1.80 -14.50
CA ASP A 59 -4.72 1.56 -13.44
C ASP A 59 -3.39 2.18 -13.90
N GLN A 60 -2.86 3.13 -13.13
CA GLN A 60 -1.51 3.64 -13.34
C GLN A 60 -0.57 2.70 -12.62
N GLN A 61 0.00 1.77 -13.38
CA GLN A 61 1.01 0.87 -12.86
C GLN A 61 2.39 1.50 -13.04
N LEU A 62 3.19 1.51 -11.97
CA LEU A 62 4.64 1.69 -12.06
C LEU A 62 5.28 0.31 -12.01
N SER A 63 6.18 0.01 -12.94
CA SER A 63 6.83 -1.29 -13.00
C SER A 63 8.27 -1.15 -13.48
N GLY A 64 9.14 -2.04 -13.03
CA GLY A 64 10.54 -2.08 -13.44
C GLY A 64 11.37 -2.95 -12.51
N THR A 65 12.63 -2.61 -12.37
CA THR A 65 13.57 -3.30 -11.47
C THR A 65 13.95 -2.35 -10.35
N TYR A 66 13.77 -2.79 -9.11
CA TYR A 66 14.19 -2.06 -7.91
C TYR A 66 15.09 -2.95 -7.07
N ARG A 67 16.30 -2.47 -6.75
CA ARG A 67 17.34 -3.26 -6.04
C ARG A 67 17.52 -4.67 -6.61
N LYS A 68 17.71 -4.76 -7.94
CA LYS A 68 17.89 -6.01 -8.70
C LYS A 68 16.67 -6.94 -8.77
N ARG A 69 15.51 -6.53 -8.23
CA ARG A 69 14.28 -7.35 -8.23
C ARG A 69 13.19 -6.72 -9.09
N PRO A 70 12.45 -7.52 -9.89
CA PRO A 70 11.23 -7.05 -10.53
C PRO A 70 10.24 -6.52 -9.49
N LEU A 71 9.76 -5.30 -9.69
CA LEU A 71 8.81 -4.63 -8.81
C LEU A 71 7.69 -3.97 -9.61
N ALA A 72 6.47 -4.05 -9.09
CA ALA A 72 5.30 -3.36 -9.60
C ALA A 72 4.53 -2.69 -8.47
N ILE A 73 4.11 -1.44 -8.68
CA ILE A 73 3.20 -0.67 -7.84
C ILE A 73 1.91 -0.49 -8.64
N ILE A 74 0.79 -0.89 -8.05
CA ILE A 74 -0.52 -0.90 -8.69
C ILE A 74 -1.48 -0.13 -7.77
N GLU A 75 -2.05 0.97 -8.28
CA GLU A 75 -3.27 1.54 -7.71
C GLU A 75 -4.46 0.91 -8.42
N SER A 76 -5.24 0.08 -7.71
CA SER A 76 -6.43 -0.57 -8.26
C SER A 76 -7.68 0.00 -7.60
N VAL A 77 -8.67 0.36 -8.43
CA VAL A 77 -10.06 0.63 -7.99
C VAL A 77 -10.91 -0.64 -8.03
N SER A 78 -10.36 -1.74 -8.53
CA SER A 78 -11.14 -2.92 -8.88
C SER A 78 -11.13 -3.97 -7.77
N GLY A 79 -12.33 -4.48 -7.45
CA GLY A 79 -12.51 -5.70 -6.67
C GLY A 79 -12.00 -6.97 -7.37
N TYR A 80 -11.33 -6.86 -8.53
CA TYR A 80 -10.81 -8.01 -9.28
C TYR A 80 -9.54 -8.60 -8.63
N TYR A 81 -8.78 -7.81 -7.87
CA TYR A 81 -7.69 -8.34 -7.03
C TYR A 81 -8.17 -8.84 -5.64
N LEU A 82 -9.45 -8.65 -5.32
CA LEU A 82 -10.12 -9.20 -4.14
C LEU A 82 -10.99 -10.41 -4.52
N ALA A 83 -10.44 -11.32 -5.33
CA ALA A 83 -11.20 -12.39 -5.99
C ALA A 83 -11.98 -13.32 -5.05
N GLU A 84 -11.78 -13.33 -3.72
CA GLU A 84 -12.44 -14.32 -2.86
C GLU A 84 -13.16 -13.85 -1.59
N GLN A 85 -13.07 -12.59 -1.10
CA GLN A 85 -13.60 -12.33 0.27
C GLN A 85 -14.50 -11.12 0.54
N ARG A 86 -14.73 -10.17 -0.38
CA ARG A 86 -15.59 -9.00 -0.03
C ARG A 86 -16.55 -8.60 -1.15
N ARG A 87 -17.61 -9.40 -1.32
CA ARG A 87 -18.77 -9.01 -2.12
C ARG A 87 -19.57 -7.94 -1.36
N ASN A 88 -19.74 -6.77 -1.99
CA ASN A 88 -20.78 -5.75 -1.78
C ASN A 88 -20.44 -4.42 -1.05
N TRP A 89 -19.19 -4.11 -0.71
CA TRP A 89 -18.90 -2.75 -0.21
C TRP A 89 -18.35 -1.82 -1.31
N ASP A 90 -19.19 -0.88 -1.74
CA ASP A 90 -18.90 0.38 -2.44
C ASP A 90 -17.67 0.41 -3.39
N ARG A 91 -17.87 -0.11 -4.62
CA ARG A 91 -16.86 -0.30 -5.68
C ARG A 91 -16.26 0.98 -6.28
N ASN A 92 -16.75 2.17 -5.90
CA ASN A 92 -16.37 3.43 -6.55
C ASN A 92 -15.53 4.37 -5.66
N THR A 93 -15.33 4.05 -4.38
CA THR A 93 -14.70 4.96 -3.41
C THR A 93 -13.39 4.45 -2.83
N HIS A 94 -13.09 3.16 -2.94
CA HIS A 94 -11.89 2.54 -2.37
C HIS A 94 -10.88 2.25 -3.48
N THR A 95 -9.75 2.95 -3.45
CA THR A 95 -8.59 2.61 -4.29
C THR A 95 -7.50 2.15 -3.36
N ASP A 96 -7.00 0.95 -3.56
CA ASP A 96 -5.94 0.38 -2.73
C ASP A 96 -4.60 0.45 -3.45
N THR A 97 -3.53 0.42 -2.66
CA THR A 97 -2.17 0.39 -3.18
C THR A 97 -1.56 -0.98 -2.93
N ASP A 98 -1.25 -1.67 -4.03
CA ASP A 98 -0.52 -2.93 -4.02
C ASP A 98 0.92 -2.70 -4.49
N ILE A 99 1.90 -3.28 -3.81
CA ILE A 99 3.28 -3.36 -4.28
C ILE A 99 3.68 -4.82 -4.32
N ARG A 100 4.16 -5.28 -5.48
CA ARG A 100 4.60 -6.65 -5.72
C ARG A 100 6.08 -6.66 -6.04
N MET A 101 6.87 -7.39 -5.27
CA MET A 101 8.31 -7.59 -5.50
C MET A 101 8.58 -9.08 -5.68
N LYS A 102 9.27 -9.45 -6.76
CA LYS A 102 9.74 -10.83 -6.95
C LYS A 102 10.96 -11.10 -6.09
N ILE A 103 11.01 -12.27 -5.47
CA ILE A 103 12.11 -12.74 -4.63
C ILE A 103 12.52 -14.15 -5.03
N ASN A 104 13.71 -14.58 -4.62
CA ASN A 104 14.25 -15.89 -4.92
C ASN A 104 14.16 -16.82 -3.70
N ILE A 105 12.99 -17.43 -3.50
CA ILE A 105 12.77 -18.44 -2.45
C ILE A 105 12.12 -19.70 -3.04
N PRO A 106 12.30 -20.87 -2.42
CA PRO A 106 11.62 -22.09 -2.85
C PRO A 106 10.10 -21.96 -2.75
N ALA A 107 9.39 -22.79 -3.52
CA ALA A 107 7.94 -22.91 -3.41
C ALA A 107 7.53 -23.43 -2.02
N GLY A 108 6.32 -23.07 -1.57
CA GLY A 108 5.76 -23.49 -0.28
C GLY A 108 6.05 -22.55 0.89
N TYR A 109 7.01 -21.64 0.75
CA TYR A 109 7.27 -20.61 1.76
C TYR A 109 6.20 -19.52 1.71
N LYS A 110 5.50 -19.34 2.83
CA LYS A 110 4.47 -18.32 3.03
C LYS A 110 4.68 -17.60 4.35
N MET A 111 4.41 -16.30 4.36
CA MET A 111 4.43 -15.49 5.57
C MET A 111 3.43 -14.36 5.41
N GLY A 112 2.66 -14.06 6.45
CA GLY A 112 1.70 -12.97 6.45
C GLY A 112 1.90 -12.08 7.68
N LEU A 113 1.97 -10.76 7.46
CA LEU A 113 2.01 -9.73 8.48
C LEU A 113 0.83 -8.79 8.25
N ASN A 114 -0.19 -8.86 9.09
CA ASN A 114 -1.36 -7.99 8.97
C ASN A 114 -1.39 -7.00 10.14
N ARG A 115 -1.24 -5.70 9.87
CA ARG A 115 -1.25 -4.70 10.94
C ARG A 115 -2.66 -4.54 11.51
N VAL A 116 -2.81 -4.81 12.80
CA VAL A 116 -4.11 -4.85 13.48
C VAL A 116 -4.56 -3.43 13.86
N LEU A 117 -5.87 -3.16 13.81
CA LEU A 117 -6.46 -1.87 14.20
C LEU A 117 -6.63 -1.72 15.72
N THR A 118 -6.88 -2.84 16.40
CA THR A 118 -7.06 -2.94 17.84
C THR A 118 -5.95 -3.80 18.45
N ILE A 119 -5.38 -3.35 19.56
CA ILE A 119 -4.42 -4.13 20.35
C ILE A 119 -5.18 -5.35 20.90
N GLY A 120 -4.98 -6.51 20.29
CA GLY A 120 -5.52 -7.78 20.77
C GLY A 120 -4.50 -8.55 21.61
N GLU A 121 -4.95 -9.60 22.30
CA GLU A 121 -4.07 -10.65 22.83
C GLU A 121 -3.46 -11.40 21.63
N GLY A 122 -2.38 -10.85 21.09
CA GLY A 122 -1.65 -11.44 19.98
C GLY A 122 -0.97 -12.74 20.41
N THR A 123 -0.97 -13.73 19.51
CA THR A 123 -0.13 -14.92 19.67
C THR A 123 1.34 -14.49 19.67
N TYR A 124 2.12 -14.94 20.66
CA TYR A 124 3.55 -14.64 20.74
C TYR A 124 4.30 -15.44 19.66
N VAL A 125 4.49 -14.84 18.49
CA VAL A 125 5.20 -15.47 17.37
C VAL A 125 6.68 -15.11 17.38
N THR A 126 7.01 -13.87 17.73
CA THR A 126 8.39 -13.36 17.66
C THR A 126 9.09 -13.27 19.00
N GLY A 127 8.32 -13.26 20.11
CA GLY A 127 8.83 -12.93 21.43
C GLY A 127 9.06 -11.42 21.63
N ASN A 128 8.78 -10.60 20.61
CA ASN A 128 8.76 -9.14 20.73
C ASN A 128 7.31 -8.68 20.93
N ALA A 129 6.99 -8.33 22.19
CA ALA A 129 5.64 -7.93 22.58
C ALA A 129 5.10 -6.73 21.79
N GLU A 130 5.94 -5.83 21.29
CA GLU A 130 5.47 -4.70 20.49
C GLU A 130 5.01 -5.16 19.10
N ILE A 131 5.73 -6.09 18.48
CA ILE A 131 5.40 -6.62 17.15
C ILE A 131 4.19 -7.53 17.25
N ASP A 132 4.20 -8.46 18.20
CA ASP A 132 3.14 -9.45 18.40
C ASP A 132 1.79 -8.79 18.77
N ARG A 133 1.81 -7.59 19.37
CA ARG A 133 0.58 -6.79 19.65
C ARG A 133 0.05 -6.02 18.45
N ASN A 134 0.94 -5.62 17.53
CA ASN A 134 0.59 -4.74 16.41
C ASN A 134 0.32 -5.50 15.11
N PHE A 135 0.75 -6.76 15.01
CA PHE A 135 0.63 -7.56 13.81
C PHE A 135 0.03 -8.93 14.11
N ASN A 136 -0.93 -9.35 13.28
CA ASN A 136 -1.31 -10.74 13.17
C ASN A 136 -0.34 -11.44 12.21
N ILE A 137 0.41 -12.40 12.73
CA ILE A 137 1.55 -13.02 12.04
C ILE A 137 1.21 -14.47 11.72
N THR A 138 1.38 -14.85 10.46
CA THR A 138 1.25 -16.24 9.99
C THR A 138 2.53 -16.62 9.25
N SER A 139 2.91 -17.90 9.32
CA SER A 139 4.15 -18.36 8.69
C SER A 139 4.08 -19.85 8.41
N GLU A 140 4.47 -20.22 7.20
CA GLU A 140 4.66 -21.59 6.73
C GLU A 140 5.99 -21.63 5.95
N PRO A 141 7.05 -22.26 6.47
CA PRO A 141 7.13 -22.93 7.77
C PRO A 141 7.08 -21.96 8.96
N ASN A 142 6.75 -22.48 10.14
CA ASN A 142 6.55 -21.69 11.36
C ASN A 142 7.82 -20.96 11.86
N TRP A 143 9.01 -21.44 11.48
CA TRP A 143 10.29 -20.83 11.85
C TRP A 143 10.65 -19.60 11.01
N LEU A 144 10.03 -19.41 9.84
CA LEU A 144 10.40 -18.34 8.90
C LEU A 144 10.13 -16.95 9.48
N ALA A 145 8.91 -16.69 9.97
CA ALA A 145 8.57 -15.39 10.55
C ALA A 145 9.42 -15.01 11.76
N PRO A 146 9.63 -15.87 12.78
CA PRO A 146 10.56 -15.57 13.88
C PRO A 146 11.96 -15.17 13.40
N LYS A 147 12.50 -15.88 12.40
CA LYS A 147 13.83 -15.64 11.86
C LYS A 147 13.93 -14.30 11.12
N VAL A 148 12.95 -14.01 10.26
CA VAL A 148 12.89 -12.74 9.51
C VAL A 148 12.68 -11.56 10.47
N LEU A 149 11.78 -11.72 11.44
CA LEU A 149 11.40 -10.68 12.39
C LEU A 149 12.44 -10.49 13.51
N ALA A 150 13.42 -11.38 13.67
CA ALA A 150 14.58 -11.16 14.54
C ALA A 150 15.50 -10.04 14.02
N SER A 151 15.42 -9.67 12.73
CA SER A 151 16.24 -8.61 12.16
C SER A 151 15.89 -7.23 12.72
N PRO A 152 16.82 -6.51 13.39
CA PRO A 152 16.56 -5.18 13.94
C PRO A 152 16.10 -4.17 12.89
N THR A 153 16.63 -4.28 11.67
CA THR A 153 16.26 -3.41 10.54
C THR A 153 14.80 -3.60 10.14
N VAL A 154 14.32 -4.85 10.10
CA VAL A 154 12.90 -5.14 9.80
C VAL A 154 12.02 -4.61 10.93
N GLN A 155 12.37 -4.89 12.18
CA GLN A 155 11.61 -4.42 13.34
C GLN A 155 11.46 -2.89 13.34
N GLN A 156 12.57 -2.17 13.11
CA GLN A 156 12.57 -0.70 13.07
C GLN A 156 11.66 -0.17 11.96
N LYS A 157 11.72 -0.75 10.75
CA LYS A 157 10.93 -0.28 9.61
C LYS A 157 9.46 -0.66 9.70
N LEU A 158 9.12 -1.81 10.31
CA LEU A 158 7.73 -2.23 10.54
C LEU A 158 6.95 -1.19 11.36
N ARG A 159 7.59 -0.53 12.33
CA ARG A 159 6.98 0.55 13.12
C ARG A 159 6.50 1.71 12.24
N GLY A 160 7.24 2.02 11.18
CA GLY A 160 6.94 3.10 10.24
C GLY A 160 5.80 2.81 9.26
N LEU A 161 5.26 1.58 9.24
CA LEU A 161 4.12 1.26 8.38
C LEU A 161 2.85 1.97 8.85
N LYS A 162 1.91 2.24 7.94
CA LYS A 162 0.61 2.81 8.29
C LYS A 162 -0.35 1.70 8.71
N MET A 163 -1.34 2.05 9.54
CA MET A 163 -2.42 1.13 9.92
C MET A 163 -3.20 0.67 8.68
N GLY A 164 -3.73 -0.57 8.72
CA GLY A 164 -4.42 -1.15 7.57
C GLY A 164 -3.51 -1.59 6.43
N SER A 165 -2.20 -1.71 6.69
CA SER A 165 -1.24 -2.33 5.78
C SER A 165 -1.05 -3.81 6.11
N SER A 166 -0.72 -4.57 5.08
CA SER A 166 -0.44 -5.99 5.15
C SER A 166 0.73 -6.34 4.23
N ILE A 167 1.54 -7.31 4.64
CA ILE A 167 2.66 -7.85 3.86
C ILE A 167 2.49 -9.35 3.80
N PHE A 168 2.54 -9.90 2.60
CA PHE A 168 2.50 -11.32 2.34
C PHE A 168 3.73 -11.75 1.57
N VAL A 169 4.34 -12.85 1.97
CA VAL A 169 5.30 -13.62 1.19
C VAL A 169 4.53 -14.83 0.69
N GLN A 170 4.43 -15.00 -0.61
CA GLN A 170 3.78 -16.16 -1.22
C GLN A 170 4.29 -16.33 -2.65
N ASP A 171 4.53 -17.59 -3.07
CA ASP A 171 4.85 -17.93 -4.47
C ASP A 171 5.99 -17.07 -5.06
N ALA A 172 7.12 -17.03 -4.33
CA ALA A 172 8.31 -16.25 -4.69
C ALA A 172 8.03 -14.75 -4.93
N THR A 173 7.03 -14.22 -4.23
CA THR A 173 6.59 -12.83 -4.35
C THR A 173 6.32 -12.24 -2.96
N ILE A 174 6.79 -11.03 -2.73
CA ILE A 174 6.33 -10.18 -1.63
C ILE A 174 5.21 -9.30 -2.17
N LEU A 175 4.04 -9.38 -1.55
CA LEU A 175 2.90 -8.50 -1.77
C LEU A 175 2.74 -7.60 -0.54
N PHE A 176 2.91 -6.30 -0.73
CA PHE A 176 2.41 -5.30 0.20
C PHE A 176 1.05 -4.82 -0.28
N HIS A 177 0.09 -4.73 0.63
CA HIS A 177 -1.23 -4.19 0.37
C HIS A 177 -1.59 -3.17 1.45
N GLN A 178 -2.11 -2.02 1.03
CA GLN A 178 -2.64 -1.00 1.93
C GLN A 178 -3.96 -0.46 1.42
N ASN A 179 -4.93 -0.36 2.33
CA ASN A 179 -6.18 0.33 2.07
C ASN A 179 -5.91 1.80 1.72
N GLY A 180 -6.51 2.27 0.64
CA GLY A 180 -6.33 3.66 0.21
C GLY A 180 -5.08 3.88 -0.65
N ARG A 181 -5.03 5.08 -1.24
CA ARG A 181 -3.93 5.50 -2.12
C ARG A 181 -2.75 6.05 -1.32
N ILE A 182 -1.54 5.70 -1.75
CA ILE A 182 -0.32 6.30 -1.22
C ILE A 182 0.05 7.54 -2.05
N SER A 183 -0.24 8.72 -1.51
CA SER A 183 0.08 10.01 -2.14
C SER A 183 1.40 10.64 -1.69
N ASP A 184 1.95 10.16 -0.57
CA ASP A 184 3.19 10.67 0.00
C ASP A 184 4.39 9.94 -0.62
N GLY A 185 5.19 10.67 -1.40
CA GLY A 185 6.37 10.12 -2.06
C GLY A 185 7.45 9.65 -1.09
N ASN A 186 7.66 10.34 0.04
CA ASN A 186 8.65 9.93 1.02
C ASN A 186 8.25 8.61 1.68
N TYR A 187 6.96 8.47 2.00
CA TYR A 187 6.44 7.22 2.53
C TYR A 187 6.52 6.07 1.52
N LEU A 188 6.21 6.33 0.24
CA LEU A 188 6.34 5.33 -0.81
C LEU A 188 7.80 4.87 -0.97
N ARG A 189 8.76 5.80 -0.93
CA ARG A 189 10.19 5.47 -0.97
C ARG A 189 10.61 4.62 0.23
N LEU A 190 10.19 5.00 1.44
CA LEU A 190 10.42 4.22 2.65
C LEU A 190 9.88 2.79 2.51
N LEU A 191 8.69 2.62 1.94
CA LEU A 191 8.10 1.31 1.67
C LEU A 191 8.92 0.49 0.69
N LEU A 192 9.38 1.08 -0.42
CA LEU A 192 10.22 0.37 -1.39
C LEU A 192 11.55 -0.07 -0.77
N ASP A 193 12.20 0.83 -0.03
CA ASP A 193 13.43 0.52 0.72
C ASP A 193 13.20 -0.55 1.80
N PHE A 194 12.04 -0.54 2.45
CA PHE A 194 11.66 -1.58 3.41
C PHE A 194 11.46 -2.93 2.72
N LEU A 195 10.69 -3.00 1.63
CA LEU A 195 10.43 -4.25 0.91
C LEU A 195 11.72 -4.84 0.32
N GLY A 196 12.66 -3.99 -0.11
CA GLY A 196 13.98 -4.41 -0.54
C GLY A 196 14.78 -5.10 0.57
N ASP A 197 14.92 -4.44 1.73
CA ASP A 197 15.61 -5.03 2.88
C ASP A 197 14.90 -6.29 3.39
N PHE A 198 13.56 -6.28 3.41
CA PHE A 198 12.75 -7.42 3.81
C PHE A 198 12.94 -8.60 2.86
N ALA A 199 13.03 -8.36 1.55
CA ALA A 199 13.36 -9.38 0.56
C ALA A 199 14.71 -10.03 0.82
N ASP A 200 15.76 -9.23 1.05
CA ASP A 200 17.11 -9.74 1.34
C ASP A 200 17.08 -10.68 2.57
N ILE A 201 16.34 -10.31 3.61
CA ILE A 201 16.25 -11.09 4.85
C ILE A 201 15.42 -12.36 4.69
N VAL A 202 14.30 -12.29 3.97
CA VAL A 202 13.46 -13.47 3.66
C VAL A 202 14.24 -14.48 2.83
N GLU A 203 14.97 -14.03 1.81
CA GLU A 203 15.80 -14.89 0.97
C GLU A 203 16.94 -15.54 1.77
N ALA A 204 17.64 -14.76 2.61
CA ALA A 204 18.68 -15.29 3.49
C ALA A 204 18.11 -16.34 4.47
N ALA A 205 16.98 -16.03 5.12
CA ALA A 205 16.33 -16.94 6.05
C ALA A 205 15.89 -18.25 5.39
N ALA A 206 15.37 -18.19 4.16
CA ALA A 206 14.94 -19.35 3.39
C ALA A 206 16.12 -20.20 2.89
N THR A 207 17.23 -19.56 2.48
CA THR A 207 18.41 -20.25 1.95
C THR A 207 19.14 -21.05 3.03
N GLU A 208 19.26 -20.51 4.25
CA GLU A 208 19.92 -21.19 5.37
C GLU A 208 19.19 -22.45 5.88
N ALA A 209 17.97 -22.71 5.41
CA ALA A 209 17.20 -23.89 5.80
C ALA A 209 17.29 -25.05 4.79
N LEU A 210 17.98 -24.83 3.66
CA LEU A 210 18.32 -25.83 2.65
C LEU A 210 19.71 -26.42 2.95
#